data_AF-A0AA95IEB1-F1
#
_entry.id   AF-A0AA95IEB1-F1
#
_cell.length_a   1.000
_cell.length_b   1.000
_cell.length_c   1.000
_cell.angle_alpha   90.00
_cell.angle_beta   90.00
_cell.angle_gamma   90.00
#
_symmetry.space_group_name_H-M   'P 1'
#
loop_
_entity.id
_entity.type
_entity.pdbx_description
1 polymer ?
#
loop_
_entity_poly.entity_id
_entity_poly.type
_entity_poly.pdbx_seq_one_letter_code
_entity_poly.pdbx_strand_id
1 'polypeptide(L)'
;MLTEQAVTIAYYRKLFLPKGLMLMKKILSTILPSLVIFAFIWFDSLFPESKYILLGIYLLFPIIFIIQGIICPNSKKYMIIGFLLSSFAVIIPISVWYNMGSMITPVIIYLLLGIVSFFLSNKIRKISIS
;
A
#
# COMPACT_ATOMS: atom_id res chain seq x y z
N MET A 1 -11.93 28.92 -8.44
CA MET A 1 -12.45 28.90 -7.06
C MET A 1 -12.00 27.66 -6.28
N LEU A 2 -12.21 26.42 -6.78
CA LEU A 2 -11.76 25.18 -6.11
C LEU A 2 -10.23 25.04 -5.97
N THR A 3 -9.46 25.57 -6.92
CA THR A 3 -7.99 25.54 -6.92
C THR A 3 -7.38 26.43 -5.83
N GLU A 4 -7.91 27.63 -5.60
CA GLU A 4 -7.41 28.53 -4.56
C GLU A 4 -7.68 28.01 -3.15
N GLN A 5 -8.84 27.39 -2.91
CA GLN A 5 -9.11 26.73 -1.63
C GLN A 5 -8.14 25.57 -1.36
N ALA A 6 -7.85 24.73 -2.36
CA ALA A 6 -6.91 23.63 -2.21
C ALA A 6 -5.47 24.11 -1.91
N VAL A 7 -5.03 25.19 -2.56
CA VAL A 7 -3.72 25.82 -2.32
C VAL A 7 -3.64 26.42 -0.92
N THR A 8 -4.71 27.10 -0.48
CA THR A 8 -4.79 27.71 0.85
C THR A 8 -4.74 26.65 1.95
N ILE A 9 -5.51 25.56 1.80
CA ILE A 9 -5.49 24.42 2.72
C ILE A 9 -4.09 23.77 2.76
N ALA A 10 -3.44 23.59 1.60
CA ALA A 10 -2.08 23.05 1.55
C ALA A 10 -1.05 23.96 2.25
N TYR A 11 -1.19 25.28 2.13
CA TYR A 11 -0.34 26.27 2.78
C TYR A 11 -0.49 26.23 4.31
N TYR A 12 -1.72 26.33 4.83
CA TYR A 12 -1.98 26.26 6.28
C TYR A 12 -1.60 24.90 6.86
N ARG A 13 -1.82 23.80 6.12
CA ARG A 13 -1.40 22.45 6.53
C ARG A 13 0.13 22.34 6.66
N LYS A 14 0.90 23.06 5.83
CA LYS A 14 2.37 23.10 5.90
C LYS A 14 2.88 24.04 7.01
N LEU A 15 2.15 25.11 7.31
CA LEU A 15 2.50 26.11 8.32
C LEU A 15 2.18 25.64 9.75
N PHE A 16 1.08 24.89 9.94
CA PHE A 16 0.58 24.50 11.28
C PHE A 16 0.79 23.02 11.66
N LEU A 17 1.15 22.13 10.73
CA LEU A 17 1.48 20.75 11.12
C LEU A 17 2.94 20.64 11.57
N PRO A 18 3.19 20.10 12.78
CA PRO A 18 4.56 19.81 13.20
C PRO A 18 5.20 18.83 12.21
N LYS A 19 6.46 19.08 11.84
CA LYS A 19 7.22 18.24 10.88
C LYS A 19 7.16 16.74 11.24
N GLY A 20 7.16 16.42 12.53
CA GLY A 20 7.00 15.05 13.04
C GLY A 20 5.69 14.39 12.60
N LEU A 21 4.56 15.11 12.64
CA LEU A 21 3.26 14.58 12.25
C LEU A 21 3.16 14.31 10.73
N MET A 22 3.83 15.11 9.90
CA MET A 22 3.94 14.83 8.46
C MET A 22 4.78 13.59 8.17
N LEU A 23 5.85 13.36 8.93
CA LEU A 23 6.67 12.16 8.82
C LEU A 23 5.90 10.91 9.25
N MET A 24 5.20 10.97 10.38
CA MET A 24 4.37 9.87 10.88
C MET A 24 3.31 9.46 9.86
N LYS A 25 2.64 10.43 9.21
CA LYS A 25 1.65 10.14 8.17
C LYS A 25 2.24 9.37 6.98
N LYS A 26 3.47 9.73 6.56
CA LYS A 26 4.17 9.04 5.46
C LYS A 26 4.56 7.62 5.83
N ILE A 27 5.05 7.42 7.05
CA ILE A 27 5.44 6.11 7.56
C ILE A 27 4.20 5.22 7.69
N LEU A 28 3.13 5.76 8.28
CA LEU A 28 1.88 5.03 8.45
C LEU A 28 1.28 4.61 7.10
N SER A 29 1.21 5.52 6.12
CA SER A 29 0.69 5.17 4.78
C SER A 29 1.57 4.17 4.03
N THR A 30 2.84 4.04 4.42
CA THR A 30 3.77 3.05 3.85
C THR A 30 3.57 1.66 4.46
N ILE A 31 3.38 1.59 5.78
CA ILE A 31 3.34 0.33 6.55
C ILE A 31 1.91 -0.24 6.63
N LEU A 32 0.89 0.60 6.68
CA LEU A 32 -0.50 0.18 6.90
C LEU A 32 -0.98 -0.91 5.92
N PRO A 33 -0.70 -0.85 4.59
CA PRO A 33 -1.09 -1.93 3.67
C PRO A 33 -0.51 -3.29 4.05
N SER A 34 0.77 -3.34 4.45
CA SER A 34 1.40 -4.60 4.88
C SER A 34 0.80 -5.15 6.17
N LEU A 35 0.41 -4.29 7.11
CA LEU A 35 -0.26 -4.71 8.34
C LEU A 35 -1.65 -5.28 8.04
N VAL A 36 -2.41 -4.66 7.13
CA VAL A 36 -3.73 -5.14 6.72
C VAL A 36 -3.63 -6.51 6.06
N ILE A 37 -2.67 -6.71 5.15
CA ILE A 37 -2.42 -8.00 4.51
C ILE A 37 -2.08 -9.06 5.57
N PHE A 38 -1.11 -8.76 6.44
CA PHE A 38 -0.68 -9.69 7.47
C PHE A 38 -1.84 -10.06 8.42
N ALA A 39 -2.60 -9.07 8.88
CA ALA A 39 -3.74 -9.29 9.77
C ALA A 39 -4.83 -10.13 9.09
N PHE A 40 -5.10 -9.91 7.79
CA PHE A 40 -6.03 -10.72 7.03
C PHE A 40 -5.57 -12.18 6.97
N ILE A 41 -4.32 -12.44 6.59
CA ILE A 41 -3.81 -13.81 6.46
C ILE A 41 -3.74 -14.50 7.84
N TRP A 42 -3.35 -13.76 8.88
CA TRP A 42 -3.30 -14.27 10.26
C TRP A 42 -4.70 -14.66 10.72
N PHE A 43 -5.68 -13.78 10.57
CA PHE A 43 -7.05 -14.05 10.99
C PHE A 43 -7.64 -15.24 10.24
N ASP A 44 -7.43 -15.30 8.92
CA ASP A 44 -7.93 -16.40 8.11
C ASP A 44 -7.28 -17.74 8.49
N SER A 45 -5.99 -17.73 8.88
CA SER A 45 -5.25 -18.95 9.24
C SER A 45 -5.77 -19.65 10.51
N LEU A 46 -6.55 -18.93 11.33
CA LEU A 46 -7.22 -19.50 12.50
C LEU A 46 -8.40 -20.40 12.11
N PHE A 47 -8.86 -20.33 10.86
CA PHE A 47 -10.00 -21.09 10.34
C PHE A 47 -9.54 -21.96 9.17
N PRO A 48 -9.01 -23.18 9.41
CA PRO A 48 -8.38 -24.00 8.37
C PRO A 48 -9.31 -24.43 7.21
N GLU A 49 -10.63 -24.42 7.42
CA GLU A 49 -11.63 -24.70 6.38
C GLU A 49 -11.96 -23.47 5.51
N SER A 50 -11.44 -22.30 5.87
CA SER A 50 -11.68 -21.06 5.16
C SER A 50 -10.99 -21.06 3.80
N LYS A 51 -11.77 -20.73 2.76
CA LYS A 51 -11.26 -20.48 1.41
C LYS A 51 -11.06 -18.99 1.14
N TYR A 52 -11.20 -18.12 2.16
CA TYR A 52 -11.06 -16.68 1.98
C TYR A 52 -9.62 -16.28 1.65
N ILE A 53 -8.61 -17.09 1.96
CA ILE A 53 -7.23 -16.86 1.51
C ILE A 53 -7.13 -16.76 -0.02
N LEU A 54 -7.91 -17.57 -0.76
CA LEU A 54 -7.92 -17.53 -2.22
C LEU A 54 -8.52 -16.20 -2.73
N LEU A 55 -9.58 -15.71 -2.08
CA LEU A 55 -10.12 -14.37 -2.36
C LEU A 55 -9.09 -13.28 -2.04
N GLY A 56 -8.34 -13.46 -0.94
CA GLY A 56 -7.21 -12.64 -0.56
C GLY A 56 -6.18 -12.53 -1.70
N ILE A 57 -5.70 -13.68 -2.15
CA ILE A 57 -4.70 -13.81 -3.22
C ILE A 57 -5.20 -13.20 -4.53
N TYR A 58 -6.35 -13.61 -5.04
CA TYR A 58 -6.76 -13.26 -6.39
C TYR A 58 -7.45 -11.89 -6.52
N LEU A 59 -7.93 -11.30 -5.42
CA LEU A 59 -8.67 -10.04 -5.45
C LEU A 59 -8.13 -9.01 -4.46
N LEU A 60 -8.08 -9.36 -3.16
CA LEU A 60 -7.81 -8.39 -2.10
C LEU A 60 -6.39 -7.83 -2.18
N PHE A 61 -5.37 -8.68 -2.25
CA PHE A 61 -3.96 -8.27 -2.24
C PHE A 61 -3.59 -7.45 -3.48
N PRO A 62 -3.97 -7.81 -4.72
CA PRO A 62 -3.79 -6.94 -5.88
C PRO A 62 -4.34 -5.53 -5.65
N ILE A 63 -5.57 -5.42 -5.12
CA ILE A 63 -6.22 -4.14 -4.83
C ILE A 63 -5.43 -3.37 -3.76
N ILE A 64 -4.98 -4.04 -2.69
CA ILE A 64 -4.19 -3.40 -1.64
C ILE A 64 -2.86 -2.85 -2.20
N PHE A 65 -2.18 -3.59 -3.09
CA PHE A 65 -0.96 -3.10 -3.75
C PHE A 65 -1.24 -1.88 -4.66
N ILE A 66 -2.36 -1.87 -5.39
CA ILE A 66 -2.79 -0.71 -6.18
C ILE A 66 -3.02 0.49 -5.26
N ILE A 67 -3.80 0.31 -4.18
CA ILE A 67 -4.09 1.37 -3.19
C ILE A 67 -2.79 1.88 -2.58
N GLN A 68 -1.88 0.98 -2.19
CA GLN A 68 -0.57 1.33 -1.67
C GLN A 68 0.19 2.22 -2.67
N GLY A 69 0.20 1.88 -3.96
CA GLY A 69 0.76 2.74 -5.00
C GLY A 69 0.15 4.15 -5.04
N ILE A 70 -1.17 4.27 -4.86
CA ILE A 70 -1.88 5.57 -4.85
C ILE A 70 -1.54 6.38 -3.60
N ILE A 71 -1.59 5.79 -2.41
CA ILE A 71 -1.46 6.51 -1.13
C ILE A 71 0.00 6.72 -0.70
N CYS A 72 0.94 6.00 -1.30
CA CYS A 72 2.35 6.12 -0.98
C CYS A 72 2.82 7.59 -1.14
N PRO A 73 3.68 8.08 -0.24
CA PRO A 73 4.31 9.39 -0.43
C PRO A 73 5.00 9.46 -1.79
N ASN A 74 5.03 10.64 -2.43
CA ASN A 74 5.72 10.87 -3.71
C ASN A 74 7.26 10.78 -3.56
N SER A 75 7.75 9.61 -3.18
CA SER A 75 9.13 9.30 -2.87
C SER A 75 9.35 7.82 -3.15
N LYS A 76 10.26 7.54 -4.08
CA LYS A 76 10.62 6.18 -4.50
C LYS A 76 11.11 5.32 -3.33
N LYS A 77 11.76 5.92 -2.32
CA LYS A 77 12.26 5.20 -1.14
C LYS A 77 11.12 4.55 -0.34
N TYR A 78 10.07 5.32 -0.03
CA TYR A 78 8.92 4.80 0.71
C TYR A 78 8.13 3.79 -0.10
N MET A 79 8.05 3.97 -1.43
CA MET A 79 7.42 2.99 -2.32
C MET A 79 8.13 1.64 -2.24
N ILE A 80 9.46 1.61 -2.39
CA ILE A 80 10.24 0.37 -2.34
C ILE A 80 10.09 -0.32 -0.98
N ILE A 81 10.20 0.43 0.12
CA ILE A 81 10.07 -0.11 1.48
C ILE A 81 8.66 -0.69 1.69
N GLY A 82 7.61 0.03 1.30
CA GLY A 82 6.22 -0.42 1.46
C GLY A 82 5.91 -1.67 0.64
N PHE A 83 6.40 -1.74 -0.59
CA PHE A 83 6.21 -2.92 -1.45
C PHE A 83 7.01 -4.12 -0.97
N LEU A 84 8.23 -3.94 -0.45
CA LEU A 84 8.98 -5.02 0.19
C LEU A 84 8.25 -5.56 1.42
N LEU A 85 7.79 -4.67 2.30
CA LEU A 85 7.02 -5.05 3.49
C LEU A 85 5.76 -5.83 3.13
N SER A 86 5.00 -5.36 2.12
CA SER A 86 3.77 -6.03 1.69
C SER A 86 4.04 -7.35 1.00
N SER A 87 5.14 -7.45 0.24
CA SER A 87 5.58 -8.72 -0.37
C SER A 87 5.92 -9.75 0.69
N PHE A 88 6.68 -9.36 1.73
CA PHE A 88 6.97 -10.25 2.85
C PHE A 88 5.72 -10.62 3.66
N ALA A 89 4.80 -9.67 3.85
CA ALA A 89 3.53 -9.92 4.51
C ALA A 89 2.62 -10.89 3.73
N VAL A 90 2.82 -11.07 2.42
CA VAL A 90 2.14 -12.12 1.64
C VAL A 90 2.94 -13.44 1.68
N ILE A 91 4.22 -13.40 1.31
CA ILE A 91 5.03 -14.61 1.05
C ILE A 91 5.23 -15.44 2.31
N ILE A 92 5.70 -14.81 3.40
CA ILE A 92 6.09 -15.54 4.61
C ILE A 92 4.86 -16.20 5.24
N PRO A 93 3.77 -15.47 5.53
CA PRO A 93 2.60 -16.06 6.19
C PRO A 93 1.93 -17.17 5.39
N ILE A 94 1.80 -17.00 4.07
CA ILE A 94 1.16 -18.01 3.22
C ILE A 94 2.02 -19.27 3.12
N SER A 95 3.34 -19.12 3.00
CA SER A 95 4.24 -20.27 2.98
C SER A 95 4.24 -21.02 4.32
N VAL A 96 4.16 -20.32 5.45
CA VAL A 96 4.24 -20.94 6.78
C VAL A 96 2.91 -21.52 7.24
N TRP A 97 1.79 -20.81 7.09
CA TRP A 97 0.50 -21.24 7.64
C TRP A 97 -0.34 -22.07 6.68
N TYR A 98 -0.24 -21.83 5.37
CA TYR A 98 -1.03 -22.53 4.37
C TYR A 98 -0.25 -23.60 3.61
N ASN A 99 1.10 -23.62 3.78
CA ASN A 99 2.02 -24.49 3.06
C ASN A 99 1.72 -24.54 1.55
N MET A 100 1.25 -23.42 1.00
CA MET A 100 0.97 -23.27 -0.41
C MET A 100 2.30 -23.17 -1.17
N GLY A 101 2.27 -23.54 -2.44
CA GLY A 101 3.41 -23.40 -3.33
C GLY A 101 3.89 -21.95 -3.49
N SER A 102 4.78 -21.72 -4.44
CA SER A 102 5.43 -20.43 -4.60
C SER A 102 4.45 -19.26 -4.81
N MET A 103 4.42 -18.33 -3.85
CA MET A 103 3.70 -17.06 -3.95
C MET A 103 4.49 -15.97 -4.70
N ILE A 104 5.65 -16.31 -5.26
CA ILE A 104 6.51 -15.35 -5.97
C ILE A 104 5.79 -14.80 -7.21
N THR A 105 5.22 -15.67 -8.04
CA THR A 105 4.57 -15.26 -9.30
C THR A 105 3.40 -14.30 -9.07
N PRO A 106 2.43 -14.59 -8.16
CA PRO A 106 1.38 -13.62 -7.84
C PRO A 106 1.93 -12.30 -7.29
N VAL A 107 2.94 -12.33 -6.41
CA VAL A 107 3.53 -11.12 -5.83
C VAL A 107 4.20 -10.24 -6.90
N ILE A 108 4.86 -10.82 -7.91
CA ILE A 108 5.40 -10.06 -9.04
C ILE A 108 4.29 -9.29 -9.76
N ILE A 109 3.14 -9.92 -9.98
CA ILE A 109 1.97 -9.26 -10.59
C ILE A 109 1.48 -8.11 -9.71
N TYR A 110 1.38 -8.31 -8.40
CA TYR A 110 0.93 -7.27 -7.47
C TYR A 110 1.89 -6.08 -7.45
N LEU A 111 3.20 -6.36 -7.47
CA LEU A 111 4.24 -5.33 -7.56
C LEU A 111 4.12 -4.50 -8.83
N LEU A 112 3.92 -5.13 -9.98
CA LEU A 112 3.70 -4.42 -11.24
C LEU A 112 2.48 -3.50 -11.16
N LEU A 113 1.35 -4.00 -10.65
CA LEU A 113 0.13 -3.20 -10.47
C LEU A 113 0.37 -2.00 -9.53
N GLY A 114 1.03 -2.23 -8.40
CA GLY A 114 1.36 -1.19 -7.44
C GLY A 114 2.31 -0.13 -8.02
N ILE A 115 3.34 -0.54 -8.76
CA ILE A 115 4.30 0.37 -9.40
C ILE A 115 3.62 1.23 -10.46
N VAL A 116 2.80 0.64 -11.34
CA VAL A 116 2.04 1.37 -12.35
C VAL A 116 1.12 2.40 -11.70
N SER A 117 0.38 1.97 -10.67
CA SER A 117 -0.49 2.84 -9.87
C SER A 117 0.26 4.03 -9.25
N PHE A 118 1.45 3.79 -8.69
CA PHE A 118 2.30 4.84 -8.13
C PHE A 118 2.71 5.89 -9.16
N PHE A 119 3.17 5.46 -10.34
CA PHE A 119 3.58 6.39 -11.38
C PHE A 119 2.41 7.20 -11.93
N LEU A 120 1.26 6.57 -12.17
CA LEU A 120 0.04 7.27 -12.61
C LEU A 120 -0.43 8.29 -11.58
N SER A 121 -0.54 7.90 -10.31
CA SER A 121 -0.97 8.79 -9.23
C SER A 121 -0.02 9.98 -9.04
N ASN A 122 1.29 9.77 -9.16
CA ASN A 122 2.25 10.87 -9.07
C ASN A 122 2.22 11.80 -10.28
N LYS A 123 1.96 11.29 -11.49
CA LYS A 123 1.80 12.12 -12.68
C LYS A 123 0.56 13.02 -12.55
N ILE A 124 -0.57 12.46 -12.12
CA ILE A 124 -1.82 13.21 -11.91
C ILE A 124 -1.62 14.30 -10.84
N ARG A 125 -0.97 13.97 -9.71
CA ARG A 125 -0.68 14.95 -8.66
C ARG A 125 0.22 16.08 -9.13
N LYS A 126 1.20 15.82 -9.99
CA LYS A 126 2.06 16.87 -10.56
C LYS A 126 1.27 17.81 -11.48
N ILE A 127 0.44 17.26 -12.38
CA ILE A 127 -0.40 18.05 -13.29
C ILE A 127 -1.39 18.94 -12.52
N SER A 128 -1.95 18.45 -11.41
CA SER A 128 -2.89 19.23 -10.59
C SER A 128 -2.26 20.42 -9.86
N ILE A 129 -0.93 20.47 -9.75
CA ILE A 129 -0.20 21.50 -8.99
C ILE A 129 0.50 22.51 -9.93
N SER A 130 0.71 22.15 -11.20
CA SER A 130 1.24 23.03 -12.26
C SER A 130 0.13 23.88 -12.87
#